data_AF-A0AAW8GIM9-F1
#
_entry.id   AF-A0AAW8GIM9-F1
#
_cell.length_a   1.000
_cell.length_b   1.000
_cell.length_c   1.000
_cell.angle_alpha   90.00
_cell.angle_beta   90.00
_cell.angle_gamma   90.00
#
_symmetry.space_group_name_H-M   'P 1'
#
loop_
_entity.id
_entity.type
_entity.pdbx_description
1 polymer ?
#
loop_
_entity_poly.entity_id
_entity_poly.type
_entity_poly.pdbx_seq_one_letter_code
_entity_poly.pdbx_strand_id
1 'polypeptide(L)'
;MVLVLATFIGGFISSLVKSGTEANMPPRIAGEISPPAANIDAWLGWLGVNSHSLDYVYQGITIPGAVMLYHWLFSFAFAFVYIFISAIAPKIRLWYGAVYGIIITLVMHGLLIPALGFRHPAYLDGQVGWLWNLNGYEFWSEMIGHICWSVSIEISLIAVLALLGKPIIGNWAK
;
A
#
# COMPACT_ATOMS: atom_id res chain seq x y z
N MET A 1 9.86 19.66 9.12
CA MET A 1 10.82 19.08 8.15
C MET A 1 10.79 17.55 8.15
N VAL A 2 11.05 16.89 9.29
CA VAL A 2 11.04 15.41 9.40
C VAL A 2 9.76 14.78 8.87
N LEU A 3 8.58 15.21 9.38
CA LEU A 3 7.29 14.64 8.98
C LEU A 3 7.10 14.68 7.45
N VAL A 4 7.26 15.87 6.86
CA VAL A 4 7.11 16.06 5.41
C VAL A 4 8.10 15.19 4.63
N LEU A 5 9.39 15.27 4.95
CA LEU A 5 10.43 14.56 4.19
C LEU A 5 10.29 13.04 4.32
N ALA A 6 10.05 12.53 5.53
CA ALA A 6 9.84 11.11 5.77
C ALA A 6 8.55 10.61 5.09
N THR A 7 7.48 11.41 5.05
CA THR A 7 6.26 11.05 4.33
C THR A 7 6.50 10.98 2.83
N PHE A 8 7.22 11.94 2.26
CA PHE A 8 7.50 11.92 0.82
C PHE A 8 8.40 10.75 0.44
N ILE A 9 9.51 10.54 1.17
CA ILE A 9 10.43 9.43 0.88
C ILE A 9 9.79 8.08 1.19
N GLY A 10 9.21 7.94 2.39
CA GLY A 10 8.59 6.70 2.85
C GLY A 10 7.37 6.32 2.03
N GLY A 11 6.49 7.27 1.70
CA GLY A 11 5.31 7.04 0.87
C GLY A 11 5.68 6.56 -0.55
N PHE A 12 6.71 7.16 -1.15
CA PHE A 12 7.20 6.80 -2.47
C PHE A 12 7.91 5.44 -2.49
N ILE A 13 8.88 5.21 -1.60
CA ILE A 13 9.60 3.92 -1.55
C ILE A 13 8.63 2.78 -1.25
N SER A 14 7.72 2.99 -0.28
CA SER A 14 6.80 1.94 0.13
C SER A 14 5.78 1.59 -0.95
N SER A 15 5.30 2.53 -1.75
CA SER A 15 4.38 2.22 -2.85
C SER A 15 5.03 1.31 -3.90
N LEU A 16 6.32 1.52 -4.18
CA LEU A 16 7.11 0.66 -5.06
C LEU A 16 7.35 -0.72 -4.44
N VAL A 17 7.66 -0.78 -3.14
CA VAL A 17 7.82 -2.06 -2.42
C VAL A 17 6.53 -2.87 -2.46
N LYS A 18 5.37 -2.26 -2.15
CA LYS A 18 4.07 -2.93 -2.22
C LYS A 18 3.80 -3.46 -3.64
N SER A 19 4.00 -2.63 -4.66
CA SER A 19 3.84 -3.03 -6.06
C SER A 19 4.75 -4.22 -6.41
N GLY A 20 6.00 -4.19 -5.96
CA GLY A 20 6.96 -5.30 -6.14
C GLY A 20 6.55 -6.58 -5.42
N THR A 21 5.94 -6.50 -4.23
CA THR A 21 5.40 -7.69 -3.56
C THR A 21 4.24 -8.30 -4.33
N GLU A 22 3.33 -7.49 -4.88
CA GLU A 22 2.19 -7.98 -5.67
C GLU A 22 2.61 -8.57 -7.02
N ALA A 23 3.73 -8.10 -7.59
CA ALA A 23 4.32 -8.72 -8.78
C ALA A 23 4.82 -10.15 -8.52
N ASN A 24 5.34 -10.42 -7.33
CA ASN A 24 5.83 -11.75 -6.93
C ASN A 24 4.71 -12.65 -6.37
N MET A 25 3.74 -12.05 -5.68
CA MET A 25 2.61 -12.73 -5.05
C MET A 25 1.31 -12.02 -5.43
N PRO A 26 0.76 -12.24 -6.63
CA PRO A 26 -0.47 -11.58 -7.05
C PRO A 26 -1.62 -11.88 -6.07
N PRO A 27 -2.26 -10.85 -5.46
CA PRO A 27 -3.35 -11.06 -4.52
C PRO A 27 -4.68 -11.43 -5.18
N ARG A 28 -4.81 -11.26 -6.50
CA ARG A 28 -6.06 -11.49 -7.23
C ARG A 28 -5.84 -12.44 -8.40
N ILE A 29 -6.91 -13.14 -8.77
CA ILE A 29 -6.94 -13.97 -9.98
C ILE A 29 -6.85 -13.05 -11.21
N ALA A 30 -6.20 -13.52 -12.27
CA ALA A 30 -6.08 -12.76 -13.51
C ALA A 30 -7.47 -12.36 -14.05
N GLY A 31 -7.63 -11.08 -14.38
CA GLY A 31 -8.90 -10.52 -14.87
C GLY A 31 -9.86 -10.04 -13.78
N GLU A 32 -9.57 -10.27 -12.50
CA GLU A 32 -10.39 -9.73 -11.41
C GLU A 32 -10.16 -8.22 -11.24
N ILE A 33 -11.25 -7.46 -11.06
CA ILE A 33 -11.17 -6.02 -10.82
C ILE A 33 -10.52 -5.74 -9.47
N SER A 34 -9.54 -4.85 -9.45
CA SER A 34 -8.93 -4.40 -8.20
C SER A 34 -9.89 -3.48 -7.42
N PRO A 35 -9.89 -3.50 -6.07
CA PRO A 35 -10.73 -2.59 -5.31
C PRO A 35 -10.52 -1.11 -5.66
N PRO A 36 -9.28 -0.61 -5.91
CA PRO A 36 -9.10 0.76 -6.39
C PRO A 36 -9.74 1.06 -7.74
N ALA A 37 -9.73 0.12 -8.70
CA ALA A 37 -10.42 0.30 -9.96
C ALA A 37 -11.94 0.45 -9.72
N ALA A 38 -12.52 -0.44 -8.91
CA ALA A 38 -13.94 -0.37 -8.54
C ALA A 38 -14.30 0.94 -7.81
N ASN A 39 -13.43 1.42 -6.90
CA ASN A 39 -13.61 2.70 -6.22
C ASN A 39 -13.62 3.88 -7.19
N ILE A 40 -12.66 3.93 -8.12
CA ILE A 40 -12.58 5.01 -9.11
C ILE A 40 -13.85 5.02 -9.96
N ASP A 41 -14.26 3.86 -10.48
CA ASP A 41 -15.43 3.74 -11.35
C ASP A 41 -16.71 4.14 -10.61
N ALA A 42 -16.88 3.69 -9.36
CA ALA A 42 -18.07 4.00 -8.58
C ALA A 42 -18.13 5.45 -8.08
N TRP A 43 -17.01 6.03 -7.65
CA TRP A 43 -16.99 7.33 -6.98
C TRP A 43 -16.72 8.50 -7.92
N LEU A 44 -15.98 8.28 -9.01
CA LEU A 44 -15.59 9.32 -9.96
C LEU A 44 -16.25 9.15 -11.33
N GLY A 45 -16.98 8.06 -11.57
CA GLY A 45 -17.65 7.80 -12.85
C GLY A 45 -18.60 8.91 -13.29
N TRP A 46 -19.29 9.56 -12.35
CA TRP A 46 -20.19 10.69 -12.63
C TRP A 46 -19.45 11.96 -13.10
N LEU A 47 -18.13 12.06 -12.87
CA LEU A 47 -17.25 13.11 -13.39
C LEU A 47 -16.63 12.74 -14.75
N GLY A 48 -16.97 11.58 -15.31
CA GLY A 48 -16.34 11.05 -16.53
C GLY A 48 -14.94 10.49 -16.31
N VAL A 49 -14.54 10.23 -15.06
CA VAL A 49 -13.26 9.60 -14.70
C VAL A 49 -13.51 8.15 -14.28
N ASN A 50 -12.76 7.23 -14.86
CA ASN A 50 -12.82 5.80 -14.59
C ASN A 50 -11.41 5.21 -14.40
N SER A 51 -11.35 3.94 -14.06
CA SER A 51 -10.12 3.18 -13.77
C SER A 51 -9.13 3.12 -14.94
N HIS A 52 -9.59 3.46 -16.15
CA HIS A 52 -8.79 3.52 -17.37
C HIS A 52 -8.43 4.95 -17.82
N SER A 53 -8.87 6.00 -17.12
CA SER A 53 -8.69 7.39 -17.55
C SER A 53 -7.24 7.87 -17.67
N LEU A 54 -6.30 7.15 -17.05
CA LEU A 54 -4.86 7.45 -17.10
C LEU A 54 -4.05 6.27 -17.61
N ASP A 55 -4.68 5.32 -18.31
CA ASP A 55 -3.96 4.18 -18.89
C ASP A 55 -3.00 4.65 -19.98
N TYR A 56 -1.83 4.03 -20.02
CA TYR A 56 -0.81 4.31 -21.02
C TYR A 56 -0.06 3.04 -21.41
N VAL A 57 0.51 3.02 -22.61
CA VAL A 57 1.28 1.87 -23.12
C VAL A 57 2.76 2.10 -22.92
N TYR A 58 3.44 1.16 -22.27
CA TYR A 58 4.90 1.15 -22.12
C TYR A 58 5.46 -0.19 -22.60
N GLN A 59 6.36 -0.16 -23.60
CA GLN A 59 6.95 -1.37 -24.20
C GLN A 59 5.89 -2.41 -24.65
N GLY A 60 4.75 -1.95 -25.17
CA GLY A 60 3.65 -2.83 -25.60
C GLY A 60 2.76 -3.37 -24.48
N ILE A 61 3.01 -2.99 -23.22
CA ILE A 61 2.19 -3.35 -22.06
C ILE A 61 1.32 -2.16 -21.65
N THR A 62 0.03 -2.39 -21.49
CA THR A 62 -0.88 -1.37 -20.93
C THR A 62 -0.68 -1.29 -19.42
N ILE A 63 -0.38 -0.09 -18.93
CA ILE A 63 -0.19 0.21 -17.52
C ILE A 63 -1.44 0.92 -17.00
N PRO A 64 -2.08 0.42 -15.93
CA PRO A 64 -3.31 1.01 -15.39
C PRO A 64 -2.98 2.24 -14.53
N GLY A 65 -2.74 3.38 -15.19
CA GLY A 65 -2.15 4.55 -14.55
C GLY A 65 -3.02 5.15 -13.44
N ALA A 66 -4.35 5.12 -13.57
CA ALA A 66 -5.25 5.68 -12.56
C ALA A 66 -5.26 4.82 -11.30
N VAL A 67 -5.28 3.50 -11.46
CA VAL A 67 -5.18 2.52 -10.37
C VAL A 67 -3.84 2.63 -9.66
N MET A 68 -2.74 2.75 -10.41
CA MET A 68 -1.40 2.93 -9.83
C MET A 68 -1.30 4.23 -9.03
N LEU A 69 -1.81 5.34 -9.57
CA LEU A 69 -1.85 6.62 -8.86
C LEU A 69 -2.68 6.54 -7.58
N TYR A 70 -3.83 5.87 -7.61
CA TYR A 70 -4.66 5.64 -6.44
C TYR A 70 -3.86 4.93 -5.33
N HIS A 71 -3.17 3.84 -5.66
CA HIS A 71 -2.33 3.12 -4.70
C HIS A 71 -1.18 3.97 -4.16
N TRP A 72 -0.56 4.81 -4.99
CA TRP A 72 0.49 5.71 -4.55
C TRP A 72 -0.06 6.73 -3.54
N LEU A 73 -1.16 7.42 -3.87
CA LEU A 73 -1.77 8.40 -2.98
C LEU A 73 -2.19 7.77 -1.65
N PHE A 74 -2.73 6.56 -1.68
CA PHE A 74 -3.02 5.78 -0.48
C PHE A 74 -1.76 5.54 0.35
N SER A 75 -0.66 5.14 -0.29
CA SER A 75 0.63 4.95 0.37
C SER A 75 1.13 6.23 1.04
N PHE A 76 1.08 7.38 0.36
CA PHE A 76 1.47 8.67 0.96
C PHE A 76 0.59 9.04 2.16
N ALA A 77 -0.73 8.88 2.04
CA ALA A 77 -1.66 9.19 3.12
C ALA A 77 -1.40 8.34 4.37
N PHE A 78 -1.25 7.01 4.21
CA PHE A 78 -1.01 6.13 5.34
C PHE A 78 0.44 6.15 5.85
N ALA A 79 1.42 6.52 5.01
CA ALA A 79 2.77 6.84 5.48
C ALA A 79 2.78 8.08 6.36
N PHE A 80 2.03 9.13 5.99
CA PHE A 80 1.84 10.30 6.85
C PHE A 80 1.24 9.91 8.19
N VAL A 81 0.15 9.13 8.20
CA VAL A 81 -0.49 8.65 9.44
C VAL A 81 0.52 7.90 10.32
N TYR A 82 1.24 6.93 9.75
CA TYR A 82 2.26 6.19 10.48
C TYR A 82 3.32 7.10 11.10
N ILE A 83 3.92 7.99 10.30
CA ILE A 83 5.01 8.87 10.72
C ILE A 83 4.52 9.87 11.77
N PHE A 84 3.35 10.47 11.57
CA PHE A 84 2.74 11.39 12.53
C PHE A 84 2.48 10.71 13.87
N ILE A 85 1.84 9.54 13.86
CA ILE A 85 1.60 8.78 15.09
C ILE A 85 2.92 8.33 15.72
N SER A 86 3.94 7.98 14.93
CA SER A 86 5.24 7.56 15.45
C SER A 86 5.93 8.61 16.32
N ALA A 87 5.65 9.89 16.08
CA ALA A 87 6.18 11.01 16.85
C ALA A 87 5.48 11.16 18.22
N ILE A 88 4.25 10.67 18.36
CA ILE A 88 3.41 10.83 19.56
C ILE A 88 3.36 9.52 20.37
N ALA A 89 3.24 8.39 19.69
CA ALA A 89 3.12 7.05 20.25
C ALA A 89 4.13 6.10 19.58
N PRO A 90 5.39 6.05 20.05
CA PRO A 90 6.45 5.25 19.43
C PRO A 90 6.15 3.75 19.32
N LYS A 91 5.18 3.25 20.10
CA LYS A 91 4.68 1.86 20.02
C LYS A 91 4.19 1.46 18.63
N ILE A 92 3.73 2.40 17.79
CA ILE A 92 3.34 2.09 16.40
C ILE A 92 4.51 1.54 15.58
N ARG A 93 5.75 1.84 15.98
CA ARG A 93 6.99 1.41 15.31
C ARG A 93 7.42 -0.02 15.68
N LEU A 94 6.60 -0.76 16.44
CA LEU A 94 6.90 -2.12 16.88
C LEU A 94 7.26 -3.02 15.70
N TRP A 95 8.35 -3.79 15.86
CA TRP A 95 8.92 -4.66 14.83
C TRP A 95 9.20 -3.92 13.51
N TYR A 96 9.81 -2.75 13.61
CA TYR A 96 10.09 -1.87 12.48
C TYR A 96 8.83 -1.51 11.68
N GLY A 97 7.70 -1.32 12.35
CA GLY A 97 6.43 -0.99 11.71
C GLY A 97 5.65 -2.19 11.15
N ALA A 98 6.15 -3.43 11.26
CA ALA A 98 5.44 -4.60 10.74
C ALA A 98 4.03 -4.77 11.35
N VAL A 99 3.85 -4.42 12.63
CA VAL A 99 2.54 -4.46 13.28
C VAL A 99 1.55 -3.49 12.63
N TYR A 100 2.02 -2.34 12.16
CA TYR A 100 1.20 -1.40 11.42
C TYR A 100 0.71 -1.99 10.10
N GLY A 101 1.59 -2.67 9.33
CA GLY A 101 1.20 -3.38 8.11
C GLY A 101 0.16 -4.48 8.35
N ILE A 102 0.29 -5.23 9.45
CA ILE A 102 -0.70 -6.25 9.85
C ILE A 102 -2.05 -5.58 10.11
N ILE A 103 -2.08 -4.50 10.91
CA ILE A 103 -3.32 -3.78 11.23
C ILE A 103 -3.98 -3.25 9.95
N ILE A 104 -3.20 -2.64 9.04
CA ILE A 104 -3.73 -2.13 7.77
C ILE A 104 -4.32 -3.26 6.93
N THR A 105 -3.69 -4.43 6.86
CA THR A 105 -4.25 -5.59 6.15
C THR A 105 -5.61 -5.98 6.73
N LEU A 106 -5.69 -6.15 8.05
CA LEU A 106 -6.93 -6.58 8.70
C LEU A 106 -8.04 -5.54 8.59
N VAL A 107 -7.73 -4.27 8.79
CA VAL A 107 -8.72 -3.18 8.77
C VAL A 107 -9.14 -2.85 7.34
N MET A 108 -8.19 -2.61 6.43
CA MET A 108 -8.52 -2.14 5.09
C MET A 108 -9.00 -3.29 4.21
N HIS A 109 -8.21 -4.36 4.10
CA HIS A 109 -8.54 -5.48 3.20
C HIS A 109 -9.50 -6.48 3.84
N GLY A 110 -9.39 -6.70 5.15
CA GLY A 110 -10.26 -7.64 5.85
C GLY A 110 -11.67 -7.10 6.16
N LEU A 111 -11.84 -5.79 6.33
CA LEU A 111 -13.08 -5.19 6.83
C LEU A 111 -13.61 -4.03 5.98
N LEU A 112 -12.81 -2.97 5.76
CA LEU A 112 -13.31 -1.71 5.20
C LEU A 112 -13.63 -1.81 3.71
N ILE A 113 -12.75 -2.39 2.90
CA ILE A 113 -13.01 -2.59 1.46
C ILE A 113 -14.25 -3.50 1.25
N PRO A 114 -14.39 -4.65 1.94
CA PRO A 114 -15.60 -5.46 1.90
C PRO A 114 -16.86 -4.70 2.36
N ALA A 115 -16.78 -3.97 3.48
CA ALA A 115 -17.92 -3.22 4.02
C ALA A 115 -18.41 -2.10 3.09
N LEU A 116 -17.51 -1.54 2.27
CA LEU A 116 -17.83 -0.54 1.25
C LEU A 116 -18.36 -1.16 -0.05
N GLY A 117 -18.44 -2.49 -0.16
CA GLY A 117 -18.95 -3.19 -1.35
C GLY A 117 -17.95 -3.33 -2.49
N PHE A 118 -16.65 -3.16 -2.23
CA PHE A 118 -15.61 -3.20 -3.27
C PHE A 118 -14.80 -4.49 -3.27
N ARG A 119 -15.29 -5.54 -2.59
CA ARG A 119 -14.65 -6.85 -2.56
C ARG A 119 -15.61 -7.99 -2.82
N HIS A 120 -15.61 -8.49 -4.05
CA HIS A 120 -16.32 -9.68 -4.50
C HIS A 120 -15.34 -10.62 -5.22
N PRO A 121 -14.66 -11.54 -4.50
CA PRO A 121 -13.65 -12.41 -5.10
C PRO A 121 -14.25 -13.34 -6.15
N ALA A 122 -13.54 -13.55 -7.27
CA ALA A 122 -14.03 -14.41 -8.35
C ALA A 122 -14.20 -15.89 -7.91
N TYR A 123 -13.55 -16.29 -6.83
CA TYR A 123 -13.60 -17.63 -6.26
C TYR A 123 -14.67 -17.82 -5.17
N LEU A 124 -15.54 -16.84 -4.93
CA LEU A 124 -16.54 -16.87 -3.86
C LEU A 124 -18.01 -16.80 -4.31
N ASP A 125 -18.37 -17.22 -5.52
CA ASP A 125 -19.77 -17.33 -5.99
C ASP A 125 -20.66 -16.11 -5.66
N GLY A 126 -20.12 -14.90 -5.81
CA GLY A 126 -20.83 -13.64 -5.56
C GLY A 126 -20.87 -13.17 -4.09
N GLN A 127 -20.28 -13.91 -3.16
CA GLN A 127 -20.18 -13.50 -1.76
C GLN A 127 -19.21 -12.33 -1.58
N VAL A 128 -19.40 -11.61 -0.47
CA VAL A 128 -18.50 -10.54 -0.05
C VAL A 128 -17.20 -11.15 0.47
N GLY A 129 -16.06 -10.63 0.01
CA GLY A 129 -14.72 -11.08 0.39
C GLY A 129 -14.30 -10.56 1.76
N TRP A 130 -15.04 -10.90 2.81
CA TRP A 130 -14.63 -10.67 4.19
C TRP A 130 -13.33 -11.42 4.51
N LEU A 131 -12.59 -10.97 5.52
CA LEU A 131 -11.33 -11.58 5.95
C LEU A 131 -11.41 -13.12 6.10
N TRP A 132 -12.48 -13.63 6.69
CA TRP A 132 -12.68 -15.06 6.94
C TRP A 132 -13.15 -15.86 5.70
N ASN A 133 -13.44 -15.16 4.60
CA ASN A 133 -13.81 -15.77 3.32
C ASN A 133 -12.65 -15.75 2.31
N LEU A 134 -11.58 -14.99 2.54
CA LEU A 134 -10.46 -14.91 1.62
C LEU A 134 -9.73 -16.24 1.51
N ASN A 135 -9.27 -16.58 0.30
CA ASN A 135 -8.35 -17.69 0.13
C ASN A 135 -6.96 -17.35 0.69
N GLY A 136 -6.13 -18.38 0.88
CA GLY A 136 -4.78 -18.19 1.43
C GLY A 136 -3.86 -17.34 0.55
N TYR A 137 -4.00 -17.39 -0.78
CA TYR A 137 -3.14 -16.64 -1.69
C TYR A 137 -3.34 -15.13 -1.53
N GLU A 138 -4.59 -14.69 -1.52
CA GLU A 138 -4.96 -13.30 -1.33
C GLU A 138 -4.58 -12.81 0.07
N PHE A 139 -4.96 -13.57 1.11
CA PHE A 139 -4.66 -13.20 2.49
C PHE A 139 -3.15 -13.03 2.73
N TRP A 140 -2.34 -14.00 2.31
CA TRP A 140 -0.89 -13.95 2.53
C TRP A 140 -0.19 -12.94 1.63
N SER A 141 -0.66 -12.74 0.39
CA SER A 141 -0.17 -11.67 -0.47
C SER A 141 -0.38 -10.31 0.16
N GLU A 142 -1.60 -10.03 0.65
CA GLU A 142 -1.89 -8.76 1.29
C GLU A 142 -1.12 -8.60 2.60
N MET A 143 -1.07 -9.63 3.45
CA MET A 143 -0.37 -9.60 4.73
C MET A 143 1.12 -9.30 4.57
N ILE A 144 1.81 -10.09 3.73
CA ILE A 144 3.26 -9.94 3.50
C ILE A 144 3.53 -8.61 2.80
N GLY A 145 2.73 -8.27 1.78
CA GLY A 145 2.89 -7.02 1.05
C GLY A 145 2.77 -5.79 1.94
N HIS A 146 1.79 -5.75 2.85
CA HIS A 146 1.63 -4.64 3.80
C HIS A 146 2.71 -4.61 4.89
N ILE A 147 3.21 -5.76 5.34
CA ILE A 147 4.36 -5.81 6.24
C ILE A 147 5.57 -5.17 5.54
N CYS A 148 5.95 -5.65 4.36
CA CYS A 148 7.07 -5.10 3.58
C CYS A 148 6.88 -3.60 3.31
N TRP A 149 5.68 -3.19 2.92
CA TRP A 149 5.30 -1.79 2.72
C TRP A 149 5.52 -0.95 4.00
N SER A 150 4.96 -1.35 5.15
CA SER A 150 5.10 -0.62 6.41
C SER A 150 6.54 -0.56 6.92
N VAL A 151 7.30 -1.64 6.77
CA VAL A 151 8.71 -1.70 7.16
C VAL A 151 9.55 -0.75 6.32
N SER A 152 9.25 -0.63 5.02
CA SER A 152 9.95 0.32 4.15
C SER A 152 9.66 1.79 4.51
N ILE A 153 8.47 2.10 5.04
CA ILE A 153 8.16 3.43 5.61
C ILE A 153 9.04 3.69 6.83
N GLU A 154 9.13 2.72 7.75
CA GLU A 154 9.95 2.84 8.96
C GLU A 154 11.44 3.02 8.64
N ILE A 155 11.99 2.20 7.73
CA ILE A 155 13.39 2.32 7.29
C ILE A 155 13.63 3.71 6.69
N SER A 156 12.70 4.21 5.87
CA SER A 156 12.78 5.56 5.31
C SER A 156 12.75 6.64 6.38
N LEU A 157 11.90 6.50 7.40
CA LEU A 157 11.84 7.40 8.54
C LEU A 157 13.15 7.40 9.33
N ILE A 158 13.72 6.22 9.61
CA ILE A 158 15.02 6.08 10.29
C ILE A 158 16.11 6.79 9.48
N ALA A 159 16.16 6.59 8.16
CA ALA A 159 17.12 7.25 7.29
C ALA A 159 16.96 8.78 7.31
N VAL A 160 15.74 9.30 7.25
CA VAL A 160 15.47 10.74 7.33
C VAL A 160 15.89 11.33 8.68
N LEU A 161 15.59 10.64 9.78
CA LEU A 161 16.02 11.05 11.12
C LEU A 161 17.54 11.08 11.23
N ALA A 162 18.24 10.06 10.70
CA ALA A 162 19.70 10.01 10.69
C ALA A 162 20.31 11.13 9.82
N LEU A 163 19.73 11.41 8.64
CA LEU A 163 20.21 12.46 7.74
C LEU A 163 20.03 13.86 8.32
N LEU A 164 18.89 14.14 8.95
CA LEU A 164 18.62 15.44 9.56
C LEU A 164 19.33 15.59 10.90
N GLY A 165 19.65 14.48 11.55
CA GLY A 165 20.41 14.44 12.80
C GLY A 165 21.93 14.38 12.64
N LYS A 166 22.48 14.48 11.41
CA LYS A 166 23.92 14.43 10.96
C LYS A 166 25.02 14.23 12.04
N PRO A 167 26.15 13.53 11.76
CA PRO A 167 26.67 13.16 10.43
C PRO A 167 26.92 11.65 10.22
N ILE A 168 26.62 11.18 9.00
CA ILE A 168 26.99 9.82 8.55
C ILE A 168 28.42 9.89 7.98
N ILE A 169 29.37 9.19 8.61
CA ILE A 169 30.78 9.11 8.19
C ILE A 169 31.37 7.75 8.55
N GLY A 170 32.16 7.17 7.65
CA GLY A 170 32.85 5.89 7.84
C GLY A 170 33.71 5.47 6.65
N ASN A 171 34.78 4.68 6.94
CA ASN A 171 35.37 3.75 5.97
C ASN A 171 34.83 2.36 6.29
N TRP A 172 33.82 1.93 5.52
CA TRP A 172 32.95 0.79 5.82
C TRP A 172 33.58 -0.58 5.59
N ALA A 173 34.81 -0.58 5.08
CA ALA A 173 35.69 -1.73 5.02
C ALA A 173 37.10 -1.24 5.38
N LYS A 174 37.68 -1.82 6.41
CA LYS A 174 39.12 -2.07 6.41
C LYS A 174 39.34 -3.45 5.84
#